data_AF-A0A939D188-F1
#
_entry.id   AF-A0A939D188-F1
#
_cell.length_a   1.000
_cell.length_b   1.000
_cell.length_c   1.000
_cell.angle_alpha   90.00
_cell.angle_beta   90.00
_cell.angle_gamma   90.00
#
_symmetry.space_group_name_H-M   'P 1'
#
loop_
_entity.id
_entity.type
_entity.pdbx_description
1 polymer ?
#
loop_
_entity_poly.entity_id
_entity_poly.type
_entity_poly.pdbx_seq_one_letter_code
_entity_poly.pdbx_strand_id
1 'polypeptide(L)' 'MNFSPKAFRFIVEALEYRIEAYQKQLEREILNDDEVSDISNDMMFLESLLEDLKKQLSTIAPSIF' A
#
# COMPACT_ATOMS: atom_id res chain seq x y z
N MET A 1 13.49 -1.11 11.08
CA MET A 1 13.28 -2.57 11.24
C MET A 1 14.22 -3.30 10.29
N ASN A 2 14.79 -4.44 10.68
CA ASN A 2 15.72 -5.21 9.83
C ASN A 2 14.95 -6.38 9.19
N PHE A 3 14.13 -6.10 8.19
CA PHE A 3 13.36 -7.12 7.47
C PHE A 3 14.20 -7.78 6.38
N SER A 4 13.98 -9.07 6.15
CA SER A 4 14.54 -9.75 4.97
C SER A 4 13.88 -9.23 3.69
N PRO A 5 14.53 -9.32 2.51
CA PRO A 5 13.91 -8.97 1.23
C PRO A 5 12.57 -9.67 0.99
N LYS A 6 12.44 -10.92 1.42
CA LYS A 6 11.20 -11.69 1.34
C LYS A 6 10.08 -11.10 2.21
N ALA A 7 10.43 -10.64 3.42
CA ALA A 7 9.48 -9.97 4.30
C ALA A 7 9.04 -8.62 3.71
N PHE A 8 9.97 -7.82 3.17
CA PHE A 8 9.63 -6.58 2.45
C PHE A 8 8.68 -6.84 1.28
N ARG A 9 8.93 -7.89 0.48
CA ARG A 9 8.04 -8.26 -0.62
C ARG A 9 6.62 -8.59 -0.15
N PHE A 10 6.46 -9.39 0.90
CA PHE A 10 5.13 -9.69 1.45
C PHE A 10 4.42 -8.46 1.99
N ILE A 11 5.16 -7.52 2.59
CA ILE A 11 4.57 -6.26 3.06
C ILE A 11 4.11 -5.43 1.86
N VAL A 12 4.91 -5.31 0.80
CA VAL A 12 4.55 -4.62 -0.45
C VAL A 12 3.27 -5.22 -1.04
N GLU A 13 3.21 -6.55 -1.20
CA GLU A 13 2.04 -7.24 -1.75
C GLU A 13 0.78 -7.02 -0.88
N ALA A 14 0.92 -6.99 0.45
CA ALA A 14 -0.19 -6.72 1.36
C ALA A 14 -0.71 -5.28 1.26
N LEU A 15 0.20 -4.30 1.11
CA LEU A 15 -0.18 -2.90 0.90
C LEU A 15 -0.91 -2.70 -0.42
N GLU A 16 -0.40 -3.29 -1.51
CA GLU A 16 -1.05 -3.26 -2.83
C GLU A 16 -2.47 -3.84 -2.77
N TYR A 17 -2.64 -4.99 -2.12
CA TYR A 17 -3.95 -5.61 -1.92
C TYR A 17 -4.91 -4.70 -1.13
N ARG A 18 -4.43 -4.02 -0.08
CA ARG A 18 -5.27 -3.13 0.73
C ARG A 18 -5.67 -1.86 -0.04
N ILE A 19 -4.75 -1.28 -0.80
CA ILE A 19 -5.04 -0.12 -1.66
C ILE A 19 -6.09 -0.50 -2.71
N GLU A 20 -5.94 -1.64 -3.38
CA GLU A 20 -6.94 -2.13 -4.35
C GLU A 20 -8.33 -2.34 -3.69
N ALA A 21 -8.35 -2.85 -2.45
CA ALA A 21 -9.60 -2.98 -1.70
C ALA A 21 -10.24 -1.62 -1.39
N TYR A 22 -9.47 -0.60 -1.01
CA TYR A 22 -9.98 0.76 -0.80
C TYR A 22 -10.51 1.38 -2.09
N GLN A 23 -9.80 1.23 -3.21
CA GLN A 23 -10.27 1.70 -4.52
C GLN A 23 -11.62 1.06 -4.88
N LYS A 24 -11.75 -0.26 -4.72
CA LYS A 24 -13.02 -0.96 -4.95
C LYS A 24 -14.13 -0.48 -4.02
N GLN A 25 -13.80 -0.15 -2.78
CA GLN A 25 -14.76 0.35 -1.80
C GLN A 25 -15.31 1.72 -2.26
N LEU A 26 -14.42 2.64 -2.63
CA LEU A 26 -14.77 3.97 -3.14
C LEU A 26 -15.59 3.91 -4.45
N GLU A 27 -15.38 2.90 -5.28
CA GLU A 27 -16.11 2.74 -6.55
C GLU A 27 -17.50 2.10 -6.39
N ARG A 28 -17.70 1.23 -5.39
CA ARG A 28 -18.85 0.30 -5.34
C ARG A 28 -19.79 0.54 -4.18
N GLU A 29 -19.32 1.12 -3.08
CA GLU A 29 -20.12 1.35 -1.89
C GLU A 29 -20.73 2.75 -1.88
N ILE A 30 -21.94 2.86 -1.32
CA ILE A 30 -22.53 4.16 -1.03
C ILE A 30 -21.98 4.60 0.32
N LEU A 31 -20.91 5.38 0.26
CA LEU A 31 -20.22 5.94 1.41
C LEU A 31 -20.69 7.38 1.63
N ASN A 32 -20.69 7.83 2.88
CA ASN A 32 -20.86 9.24 3.20
C ASN A 32 -19.53 10.01 3.05
N ASP A 33 -19.59 11.33 3.08
CA ASP A 33 -18.43 12.19 2.84
C ASP A 33 -17.29 11.96 3.86
N ASP A 34 -17.62 11.67 5.12
CA ASP A 34 -16.62 11.38 6.16
C ASP A 34 -15.93 10.05 5.87
N GLU A 35 -16.69 9.01 5.51
CA GLU A 35 -16.16 7.68 5.14
C GLU A 35 -15.27 7.76 3.89
N VAL A 36 -15.68 8.54 2.89
CA VAL A 36 -14.86 8.79 1.69
C VAL A 36 -13.57 9.49 2.06
N SER A 37 -13.63 10.50 2.95
CA SER A 37 -12.45 11.23 3.39
C SER A 37 -11.48 10.31 4.14
N ASP A 38 -11.97 9.51 5.08
CA ASP A 38 -11.17 8.57 5.86
C ASP A 38 -10.47 7.55 4.96
N ILE A 39 -11.22 6.90 4.07
CA ILE A 39 -10.66 5.90 3.14
C ILE A 39 -9.64 6.53 2.20
N SER A 40 -9.92 7.73 1.68
CA SER A 40 -9.00 8.41 0.76
C SER A 40 -7.71 8.82 1.45
N ASN A 41 -7.79 9.31 2.70
CA ASN A 41 -6.63 9.69 3.50
C ASN A 41 -5.76 8.47 3.84
N ASP A 42 -6.38 7.38 4.28
CA ASP A 42 -5.70 6.11 4.54
C ASP A 42 -5.02 5.59 3.27
N MET A 43 -5.73 5.59 2.14
CA MET A 43 -5.19 5.12 0.86
C MET A 43 -3.97 5.93 0.44
N MET A 44 -4.02 7.27 0.53
CA MET A 44 -2.89 8.14 0.21
C MET A 44 -1.67 7.87 1.11
N PHE A 45 -1.90 7.59 2.40
CA PHE A 45 -0.83 7.19 3.32
C PHE A 45 -0.22 5.84 2.92
N LEU A 46 -1.05 4.85 2.59
CA LEU A 46 -0.58 3.53 2.17
C LEU A 46 0.19 3.58 0.85
N GLU A 47 -0.24 4.40 -0.12
CA GLU A 47 0.48 4.62 -1.37
C GLU A 47 1.87 5.23 -1.13
N SER A 48 1.94 6.24 -0.26
CA SER A 48 3.22 6.86 0.12
C SER A 48 4.16 5.86 0.80
N LEU A 49 3.62 5.05 1.73
CA LEU A 49 4.38 4.00 2.40
C LEU A 49 4.85 2.91 1.42
N LEU A 50 3.99 2.53 0.46
CA LEU A 50 4.30 1.54 -0.57
C LEU A 50 5.48 2.00 -1.43
N GLU A 51 5.50 3.27 -1.86
CA GLU A 51 6.62 3.83 -2.62
C GLU A 51 7.94 3.75 -1.84
N ASP A 52 7.93 4.12 -0.56
CA ASP A 52 9.12 4.10 0.28
C ASP A 52 9.64 2.67 0.48
N LEU A 53 8.74 1.70 0.71
CA LEU A 53 9.12 0.30 0.84
C LEU A 53 9.64 -0.29 -0.48
N LYS A 54 9.06 0.09 -1.63
CA LYS A 54 9.57 -0.31 -2.95
C LYS A 54 10.99 0.22 -3.20
N LYS A 55 11.27 1.48 -2.86
CA LYS A 55 12.62 2.09 -2.95
C LYS A 55 13.63 1.40 -2.04
N GLN A 56 13.21 1.01 -0.82
CA GLN A 56 14.07 0.24 0.08
C GLN A 56 14.34 -1.16 -0.47
N LEU A 57 13.30 -1.85 -0.96
CA LEU A 57 13.46 -3.19 -1.52
C LEU A 57 14.35 -3.20 -2.76
N SER A 58 14.24 -2.21 -3.66
CA SER A 58 15.13 -2.10 -4.82
C SER A 58 16.59 -1.84 -4.42
N THR A 59 16.83 -1.20 -3.27
CA THR A 59 18.17 -0.96 -2.75
C THR A 59 18.78 -2.24 -2.15
N ILE A 60 17.97 -3.04 -1.44
CA ILE A 60 18.44 -4.21 -0.68
C ILE A 60 18.42 -5.49 -1.54
N ALA A 61 17.58 -5.55 -2.57
CA ALA A 61 17.44 -6.68 -3.46
C ALA A 61 17.21 -6.25 -4.93
N PRO A 62 18.22 -5.64 -5.58
CA PRO A 62 18.10 -5.11 -6.94
C PRO A 62 17.87 -6.18 -8.01
N SER A 63 18.13 -7.46 -7.73
CA SER A 63 17.87 -8.58 -8.65
C SER A 63 16.44 -9.12 -8.61
N ILE A 64 15.59 -8.59 -7.72
CA ILE A 64 14.18 -8.98 -7.58
C ILE A 64 13.28 -8.09 -8.47
N PHE A 65 13.83 -7.04 -9.09
CA PHE A 65 13.16 -6.17 -10.06
C PHE A 65 13.97 -6.04 -11.36
#